data_AF-A0A3S1IUZ9-F1
#
_entry.id   AF-A0A3S1IUZ9-F1
#
_cell.length_a   1.000
_cell.length_b   1.000
_cell.length_c   1.000
_cell.angle_alpha   90.00
_cell.angle_beta   90.00
_cell.angle_gamma   90.00
#
_symmetry.space_group_name_H-M   'P 1'
#
loop_
_entity.id
_entity.type
_entity.pdbx_description
1 polymer ?
#
loop_
_entity_poly.entity_id
_entity_poly.type
_entity_poly.pdbx_seq_one_letter_code
_entity_poly.pdbx_strand_id
1 'polypeptide(L)'
;IKDLGLELEIIFNKGAVMVLPSGVNKATGLAAALEDLGLSAHNVVGIGDAENDHAFLRAVGFGVAVANALPKVRETAGHVTNGARGAGVRELIEGLISHDAALLDTARQRIEIGADDGSGAVMHLSPRGGGVLLAGTSG
;
A
#
# COMPACT_ATOMS: atom_id res chain seq x y z
N ILE A 1 -1.88 -13.98 -31.86
CA ILE A 1 -2.18 -14.16 -30.41
C ILE A 1 -3.31 -15.18 -30.23
N LYS A 2 -4.53 -14.91 -30.73
CA LYS A 2 -5.64 -15.89 -30.69
C LYS A 2 -5.30 -17.24 -31.35
N ASP A 3 -4.59 -17.22 -32.47
CA ASP A 3 -4.23 -18.45 -33.20
C ASP A 3 -3.17 -19.31 -32.48
N LEU A 4 -2.49 -18.76 -31.47
CA LEU A 4 -1.49 -19.48 -30.68
C LEU A 4 -2.06 -20.04 -29.37
N GLY A 5 -3.34 -19.79 -29.06
CA GLY A 5 -3.98 -20.23 -27.82
C GLY A 5 -3.36 -19.63 -26.54
N LEU A 6 -2.57 -18.56 -26.66
CA LEU A 6 -1.89 -17.94 -25.52
C LEU A 6 -2.84 -16.96 -24.83
N GLU A 7 -3.07 -17.17 -23.54
CA GLU A 7 -3.70 -16.20 -22.67
C GLU A 7 -2.66 -15.12 -22.29
N LEU A 8 -2.80 -13.94 -22.90
CA LEU A 8 -1.91 -12.80 -22.68
C LEU A 8 -2.74 -11.60 -22.22
N GLU A 9 -2.21 -10.84 -21.26
CA GLU A 9 -2.76 -9.56 -20.82
C GLU A 9 -2.04 -8.39 -21.50
N ILE A 10 -2.83 -7.39 -21.89
CA ILE A 10 -2.34 -6.13 -22.46
C ILE A 10 -2.45 -5.05 -21.37
N ILE A 11 -1.31 -4.50 -20.96
CA ILE A 11 -1.24 -3.44 -19.96
C ILE A 11 -0.73 -2.17 -20.60
N PHE A 12 -1.48 -1.07 -20.43
CA PHE A 12 -1.04 0.26 -20.84
C PHE A 12 -0.16 0.87 -19.75
N ASN A 13 1.00 1.40 -20.14
CA ASN A 13 1.92 2.09 -19.25
C ASN A 13 2.35 3.40 -19.90
N LYS A 14 1.63 4.47 -19.58
CA LYS A 14 1.81 5.81 -20.17
C LYS A 14 1.83 5.78 -21.70
N GLY A 15 3.02 5.74 -22.30
CA GLY A 15 3.23 5.73 -23.75
C GLY A 15 3.59 4.37 -24.36
N ALA A 16 3.54 3.29 -23.58
CA ALA A 16 3.90 1.95 -24.02
C ALA A 16 2.77 0.94 -23.76
N VAL A 17 2.79 -0.14 -24.55
CA VAL A 17 1.93 -1.30 -24.37
C VAL A 17 2.81 -2.48 -23.96
N MET A 18 2.48 -3.09 -22.82
CA MET A 18 3.13 -4.30 -22.34
C MET A 18 2.25 -5.51 -22.65
N VAL A 19 2.83 -6.58 -23.19
CA VAL A 19 2.16 -7.87 -23.41
C VAL A 19 2.80 -8.87 -22.48
N LEU A 20 2.02 -9.40 -21.54
CA LEU A 20 2.50 -10.29 -20.46
C LEU A 20 1.67 -11.57 -20.42
N PRO A 21 2.20 -12.67 -19.88
CA PRO A 21 1.38 -13.83 -19.53
C PRO A 21 0.27 -13.42 -18.55
N SER A 22 -0.90 -14.04 -18.66
CA SER A 22 -2.00 -13.83 -17.72
C SER A 22 -1.54 -13.98 -16.27
N GLY A 23 -1.99 -13.06 -15.40
CA GLY A 23 -1.64 -13.06 -13.99
C GLY A 23 -0.24 -12.54 -13.65
N VAL A 24 0.62 -12.18 -14.62
CA VAL A 24 1.94 -11.59 -14.33
C VAL A 24 1.86 -10.08 -14.26
N ASN A 25 2.06 -9.52 -13.07
CA ASN A 25 2.13 -8.07 -12.85
C ASN A 25 3.06 -7.71 -11.66
N LYS A 26 3.16 -6.40 -11.34
CA LYS A 26 3.99 -5.92 -10.23
C LYS A 26 3.56 -6.46 -8.86
N ALA A 27 2.26 -6.66 -8.64
CA ALA A 27 1.74 -7.19 -7.38
C ALA A 27 2.12 -8.66 -7.21
N THR A 28 2.00 -9.48 -8.26
CA THR A 28 2.42 -10.89 -8.20
C THR A 28 3.93 -11.04 -8.08
N GLY A 29 4.70 -10.16 -8.74
CA GLY A 29 6.16 -10.12 -8.58
C GLY A 29 6.58 -9.74 -7.16
N LEU A 30 5.90 -8.78 -6.55
CA LEU A 30 6.10 -8.45 -5.13
C LEU A 30 5.75 -9.64 -4.23
N ALA A 31 4.62 -10.31 -4.47
CA ALA A 31 4.20 -11.46 -3.65
C ALA A 31 5.26 -12.58 -3.64
N ALA A 32 5.79 -12.94 -4.82
CA ALA A 32 6.86 -13.92 -4.93
C ALA A 32 8.14 -13.47 -4.19
N ALA A 33 8.55 -12.20 -4.34
CA ALA A 33 9.72 -11.67 -3.65
C ALA A 33 9.56 -11.67 -2.12
N LEU A 34 8.36 -11.39 -1.61
CA LEU A 34 8.08 -11.40 -0.19
C LEU A 34 8.05 -12.81 0.41
N GLU A 35 7.56 -13.78 -0.36
CA GLU A 35 7.62 -15.20 0.01
C GLU A 35 9.08 -15.66 0.18
N ASP A 36 9.95 -15.34 -0.78
CA ASP A 36 11.38 -15.66 -0.71
C ASP A 36 12.09 -14.98 0.47
N LEU A 37 11.66 -13.77 0.84
CA LEU A 37 12.24 -13.01 1.95
C LEU A 37 11.62 -13.37 3.32
N GLY A 38 10.55 -14.17 3.36
CA GLY A 38 9.80 -14.45 4.58
C GLY A 38 9.16 -13.21 5.21
N LEU A 39 8.79 -12.21 4.39
CA LEU A 39 8.24 -10.93 4.84
C LEU A 39 6.74 -10.81 4.52
N SER A 40 6.01 -10.13 5.39
CA SER A 40 4.60 -9.82 5.15
C SER A 40 4.46 -8.56 4.30
N ALA A 41 3.52 -8.56 3.34
CA ALA A 41 3.17 -7.38 2.56
C ALA A 41 2.68 -6.22 3.44
N HIS A 42 2.13 -6.51 4.63
CA HIS A 42 1.75 -5.50 5.62
C HIS A 42 2.94 -4.68 6.15
N ASN A 43 4.17 -5.21 6.05
CA ASN A 43 5.40 -4.53 6.45
C ASN A 43 6.06 -3.76 5.30
N VAL A 44 5.39 -3.66 4.15
CA VAL A 44 5.96 -3.05 2.95
C VAL A 44 5.39 -1.66 2.73
N VAL A 45 6.27 -0.72 2.40
CA VAL A 45 5.93 0.57 1.82
C VAL A 45 6.21 0.53 0.32
N GLY A 46 5.17 0.65 -0.49
CA GLY A 46 5.27 0.68 -1.95
C GLY A 46 5.18 2.10 -2.49
N ILE A 47 5.97 2.43 -3.52
CA ILE A 47 5.92 3.72 -4.20
C ILE A 47 5.71 3.53 -5.71
N GLY A 48 4.82 4.33 -6.31
CA GLY A 48 4.44 4.18 -7.72
C GLY A 48 4.00 5.49 -8.38
N ASP A 49 3.78 5.43 -9.70
CA ASP A 49 3.45 6.61 -10.49
C ASP A 49 2.48 6.40 -11.67
N ALA A 50 2.20 5.16 -12.07
CA ALA A 50 1.42 4.83 -13.27
C ALA A 50 0.33 3.78 -13.03
N GLU A 51 -0.52 3.51 -14.05
CA GLU A 51 -1.66 2.60 -13.92
C GLU A 51 -1.25 1.17 -13.53
N ASN A 52 -0.10 0.69 -14.00
CA ASN A 52 0.41 -0.64 -13.67
C ASN A 52 0.86 -0.79 -12.21
N ASP A 53 0.94 0.31 -11.45
CA ASP A 53 1.23 0.29 -10.02
C ASP A 53 -0.01 0.08 -9.14
N HIS A 54 -1.22 0.23 -9.68
CA HIS A 54 -2.44 0.18 -8.86
C HIS A 54 -2.60 -1.13 -8.08
N ALA A 55 -2.37 -2.28 -8.70
CA ALA A 55 -2.43 -3.57 -8.02
C ALA A 55 -1.32 -3.70 -6.96
N PHE A 56 -0.12 -3.21 -7.28
CA PHE A 56 1.04 -3.23 -6.38
C PHE A 56 0.82 -2.34 -5.15
N LEU A 57 0.36 -1.10 -5.33
CA LEU A 57 0.10 -0.15 -4.24
C LEU A 57 -1.06 -0.58 -3.33
N ARG A 58 -1.97 -1.43 -3.82
CA ARG A 58 -3.02 -2.05 -2.99
C ARG A 58 -2.54 -3.28 -2.23
N ALA A 59 -1.51 -3.97 -2.73
CA ALA A 59 -0.99 -5.19 -2.11
C ALA A 59 -0.10 -4.89 -0.90
N VAL A 60 0.54 -3.72 -0.86
CA VAL A 60 1.44 -3.30 0.22
C VAL A 60 0.67 -2.74 1.43
N GLY A 61 1.31 -2.78 2.60
CA GLY A 61 0.78 -2.19 3.83
C GLY A 61 0.61 -0.68 3.76
N PHE A 62 1.47 0.01 3.00
CA PHE A 62 1.32 1.44 2.75
C PHE A 62 1.78 1.83 1.33
N GLY A 63 0.83 2.30 0.51
CA GLY A 63 1.10 2.77 -0.84
C GLY A 63 1.31 4.28 -0.91
N VAL A 64 2.35 4.72 -1.61
CA VAL A 64 2.75 6.11 -1.82
C VAL A 64 2.79 6.42 -3.32
N ALA A 65 2.32 7.61 -3.70
CA ALA A 65 2.46 8.12 -5.06
C ALA A 65 3.43 9.31 -5.10
N VAL A 66 4.22 9.42 -6.17
CA VAL A 66 5.03 10.63 -6.41
C VAL A 66 4.18 11.80 -6.92
N ALA A 67 4.63 13.04 -6.76
CA ALA A 67 3.85 14.23 -7.15
C ALA A 67 3.38 14.22 -8.62
N ASN A 68 4.23 13.72 -9.53
CA ASN A 68 3.94 13.61 -10.96
C ASN A 68 3.26 12.28 -11.36
N ALA A 69 2.80 11.49 -10.39
CA ALA A 69 2.01 10.31 -10.65
C ALA A 69 0.67 10.68 -11.30
N LEU A 70 0.08 9.72 -11.98
CA LEU A 70 -1.23 9.90 -12.59
C LEU A 70 -2.30 10.21 -11.53
N PRO A 71 -3.33 11.03 -11.86
CA PRO A 71 -4.37 11.42 -10.91
C PRO A 71 -4.98 10.22 -10.16
N LYS A 72 -5.37 9.17 -10.90
CA LYS A 72 -5.95 7.95 -10.32
C LYS A 72 -5.02 7.27 -9.30
N VAL A 73 -3.71 7.23 -9.57
CA VAL A 73 -2.73 6.62 -8.67
C VAL A 73 -2.65 7.41 -7.36
N ARG A 74 -2.58 8.74 -7.47
CA ARG A 74 -2.54 9.65 -6.32
C ARG A 74 -3.80 9.55 -5.45
N GLU A 75 -4.97 9.41 -6.06
CA GLU A 75 -6.25 9.24 -5.35
C GLU A 75 -6.32 7.96 -4.52
N THR A 76 -5.64 6.90 -4.95
CA THR A 76 -5.67 5.60 -4.24
C THR A 76 -4.55 5.43 -3.21
N ALA A 77 -3.47 6.21 -3.32
CA ALA A 77 -2.33 6.14 -2.43
C ALA A 77 -2.68 6.66 -1.02
N GLY A 78 -2.06 6.08 0.01
CA GLY A 78 -2.19 6.59 1.39
C GLY A 78 -1.43 7.89 1.63
N HIS A 79 -0.47 8.21 0.75
CA HIS A 79 0.29 9.46 0.79
C HIS A 79 0.75 9.84 -0.62
N VAL A 80 0.88 11.14 -0.87
CA VAL A 80 1.47 11.68 -2.09
C VAL A 80 2.65 12.55 -1.70
N THR A 81 3.84 12.25 -2.23
CA THR A 81 5.06 13.03 -1.93
C THR A 81 4.99 14.41 -2.56
N ASN A 82 5.73 15.36 -2.01
CA ASN A 82 5.88 16.69 -2.61
C ASN A 82 6.78 16.66 -3.85
N GLY A 83 7.82 15.82 -3.83
CA GLY A 83 8.75 15.63 -4.92
C GLY A 83 8.18 14.80 -6.07
N ALA A 84 8.57 15.16 -7.30
CA ALA A 84 8.32 14.35 -8.48
C ALA A 84 9.44 13.32 -8.70
N ARG A 85 9.11 12.17 -9.29
CA ARG A 85 10.06 11.14 -9.72
C ARG A 85 11.00 10.76 -8.57
N GLY A 86 12.31 10.68 -8.85
CA GLY A 86 13.33 10.35 -7.85
C GLY A 86 13.37 11.29 -6.64
N ALA A 87 12.96 12.55 -6.77
CA ALA A 87 12.92 13.46 -5.62
C ALA A 87 11.85 13.01 -4.59
N GLY A 88 10.69 12.53 -5.06
CA GLY A 88 9.66 11.95 -4.20
C GLY A 88 10.10 10.63 -3.57
N VAL A 89 10.83 9.80 -4.32
CA VAL A 89 11.42 8.56 -3.76
C VAL A 89 12.41 8.89 -2.63
N ARG A 90 13.27 9.89 -2.84
CA ARG A 90 14.23 10.33 -1.81
C ARG A 90 13.51 10.87 -0.57
N GLU A 91 12.52 11.74 -0.76
CA GLU A 91 11.68 12.29 0.32
C GLU A 91 11.06 11.17 1.16
N LEU A 92 10.51 10.14 0.52
CA LEU A 92 9.94 8.98 1.21
C LEU A 92 11.00 8.22 2.01
N ILE A 93 12.17 7.92 1.42
CA ILE A 93 13.24 7.18 2.10
C ILE A 93 13.77 7.96 3.29
N GLU A 94 14.05 9.26 3.13
CA GLU A 94 14.50 10.14 4.22
C GLU A 94 13.47 10.17 5.36
N GLY A 95 12.19 10.24 4.99
CA GLY A 95 11.10 10.08 5.93
C GLY A 95 11.20 8.77 6.71
N LEU A 96 11.20 7.63 6.02
CA LEU A 96 11.20 6.30 6.63
C LEU A 96 12.40 6.08 7.54
N ILE A 97 13.58 6.55 7.16
CA ILE A 97 14.78 6.46 8.02
C ILE A 97 14.61 7.30 9.29
N SER A 98 13.97 8.46 9.20
CA SER A 98 13.86 9.40 10.32
C SER A 98 12.72 9.06 11.29
N HIS A 99 11.63 8.49 10.78
CA HIS A 99 10.37 8.34 11.52
C HIS A 99 9.79 6.91 11.47
N ASP A 100 10.35 6.04 10.63
CA ASP A 100 9.90 4.67 10.40
C ASP A 100 8.37 4.57 10.23
N ALA A 101 7.70 3.76 11.06
CA ALA A 101 6.27 3.54 11.03
C ALA A 101 5.44 4.77 11.43
N ALA A 102 6.02 5.85 11.96
CA ALA A 102 5.24 7.02 12.32
C ALA A 102 4.72 7.81 11.10
N LEU A 103 5.27 7.57 9.90
CA LEU A 103 4.87 8.26 8.67
C LEU A 103 3.59 7.73 8.01
N LEU A 104 3.11 6.57 8.44
CA LEU A 104 2.03 5.88 7.75
C LEU A 104 0.72 6.13 8.52
N ASP A 105 -0.23 6.84 7.90
CA ASP A 105 -1.57 6.95 8.47
C ASP A 105 -2.26 5.58 8.40
N THR A 106 -2.50 5.00 9.57
CA THR A 106 -3.09 3.67 9.75
C THR A 106 -4.61 3.69 9.81
N ALA A 107 -5.29 4.80 9.47
CA ALA A 107 -6.76 4.89 9.54
C ALA A 107 -7.46 3.67 8.91
N ARG A 108 -6.94 3.15 7.78
CA ARG A 108 -7.47 1.95 7.08
C ARG A 108 -7.22 0.61 7.79
N GLN A 109 -6.38 0.59 8.82
CA GLN A 109 -5.94 -0.60 9.54
C GLN A 109 -6.32 -0.58 11.02
N ARG A 110 -7.09 0.43 11.45
CA ARG A 110 -7.60 0.50 12.82
C ARG A 110 -8.72 -0.52 13.02
N ILE A 111 -8.74 -1.16 14.18
CA ILE A 111 -9.79 -2.11 14.57
C ILE A 111 -10.72 -1.38 15.54
N GLU A 112 -12.00 -1.27 15.21
CA GLU A 112 -13.01 -0.77 16.14
C GLU A 112 -13.19 -1.79 17.28
N ILE A 113 -13.06 -1.33 18.54
CA ILE A 113 -13.23 -2.18 19.73
C ILE A 113 -14.60 -1.98 20.36
N GLY A 114 -15.19 -0.79 20.22
CA GLY A 114 -16.49 -0.45 20.82
C GLY A 114 -16.72 1.04 20.84
N ALA A 115 -17.71 1.49 21.61
CA ALA A 115 -17.97 2.91 21.84
C ALA A 115 -17.89 3.23 23.33
N ASP A 116 -17.45 4.45 23.64
CA ASP A 116 -17.49 4.98 25.00
C ASP A 116 -18.95 5.20 25.43
N ASP A 117 -19.38 4.58 26.53
CA ASP A 117 -20.77 4.62 27.00
C ASP A 117 -21.24 6.04 27.39
N GLY A 118 -20.31 6.95 27.70
CA GLY A 118 -20.62 8.33 28.07
C GLY A 118 -20.74 9.27 26.87
N SER A 119 -19.74 9.27 26.00
CA SER A 119 -19.65 10.20 24.87
C SER A 119 -20.18 9.63 23.55
N GLY A 120 -20.37 8.32 23.45
CA GLY A 120 -20.67 7.61 22.21
C GLY A 120 -19.51 7.59 21.22
N ALA A 121 -18.31 8.02 21.62
CA ALA A 121 -17.14 8.06 20.75
C ALA A 121 -16.65 6.64 20.43
N VAL A 122 -16.47 6.34 19.14
CA VAL A 122 -15.94 5.05 18.68
C VAL A 122 -14.48 4.92 19.10
N MET A 123 -14.18 3.84 19.81
CA MET A 123 -12.84 3.47 20.22
C MET A 123 -12.18 2.56 19.18
N HIS A 124 -10.96 2.93 18.81
CA HIS A 124 -10.18 2.21 17.82
C HIS A 124 -8.84 1.73 18.39
N LEU A 125 -8.51 0.48 18.12
CA LEU A 125 -7.15 -0.03 18.25
C LEU A 125 -6.34 0.37 17.03
N SER A 126 -5.22 1.04 17.27
CA SER A 126 -4.20 1.17 16.25
C SER A 126 -3.39 -0.14 16.19
N PRO A 127 -3.08 -0.66 14.98
CA PRO A 127 -2.14 -1.79 14.83
C PRO A 127 -0.71 -1.41 15.22
N ARG A 128 -0.47 -0.13 15.55
CA ARG A 128 0.79 0.43 16.04
C ARG A 128 0.55 1.10 17.38
N GLY A 129 1.30 0.71 18.41
CA GLY A 129 1.10 1.25 19.76
C GLY A 129 1.52 0.32 20.90
N GLY A 130 2.01 -0.88 20.60
CA GLY A 130 2.36 -1.87 21.61
C GLY A 130 1.15 -2.71 22.03
N GLY A 131 1.19 -3.27 23.24
CA GLY A 131 0.11 -4.10 23.77
C GLY A 131 -1.03 -3.25 24.34
N VAL A 132 -2.26 -3.73 24.18
CA VAL A 132 -3.43 -3.15 24.84
C VAL A 132 -3.94 -4.12 25.90
N LEU A 133 -4.15 -3.61 27.11
CA LEU A 133 -4.78 -4.33 28.20
C LEU A 133 -6.26 -3.97 28.24
N LEU A 134 -7.11 -4.96 27.97
CA LEU A 134 -8.55 -4.88 28.16
C LEU A 134 -8.87 -5.45 29.55
N ALA A 135 -9.48 -4.65 30.42
CA ALA A 135 -9.86 -5.08 31.76
C ALA A 135 -11.28 -4.60 32.08
N GLY A 136 -12.05 -5.45 32.73
CA GLY A 136 -13.42 -5.20 33.14
C GLY A 136 -13.86 -6.27 34.13
N THR A 137 -14.92 -6.00 34.88
CA THR A 137 -15.54 -7.04 35.70
C THR A 137 -16.07 -8.15 34.80
N SER A 138 -15.82 -9.41 35.15
CA SER A 138 -16.62 -10.51 34.58
C SER A 138 -18.09 -10.18 34.87
N GLY A 139 -18.88 -10.02 33.82
CA GLY A 139 -20.33 -9.83 33.96
C GLY A 139 -20.95 -10.91 34.81
#